data_AF-A0A963UUG7-F1
#
_entry.id   AF-A0A963UUG7-F1
#
_cell.length_a   1.000
_cell.length_b   1.000
_cell.length_c   1.000
_cell.angle_alpha   90.00
_cell.angle_beta   90.00
_cell.angle_gamma   90.00
#
_symmetry.space_group_name_H-M   'P 1'
#
loop_
_entity.id
_entity.type
_entity.pdbx_description
1 polymer ?
#
loop_
_entity_poly.entity_id
_entity_poly.type
_entity_poly.pdbx_seq_one_letter_code
_entity_poly.pdbx_strand_id
1 'polypeptide(L)'
;MPVILGLIGLITVAFLWVVRMRNAAEMTHEIAGVAQDVLSAARRLGFRRKFNTHPVDSLDEPNLAIGALSIAFLELGGLPSAEQQDALLKSLQHHTGQSLKDAEETLILGRWLVTESNGPQQAVTRLSRRLAKIDRAGSFTPMMAVLNDVAGAGRDSTVSERQREALTEIARAFKLT
;
A
#
# COMPACT_ATOMS: atom_id res chain seq x y z
N MET A 1 46.34 9.30 7.72
CA MET A 1 44.96 9.43 8.22
C MET A 1 43.87 9.12 7.16
N PRO A 2 43.84 7.92 6.50
CA PRO A 2 42.68 7.50 5.68
C PRO A 2 41.84 6.36 6.31
N VAL A 3 42.36 5.67 7.34
CA VAL A 3 41.71 4.50 7.94
C VAL A 3 40.49 4.90 8.79
N ILE A 4 40.52 6.07 9.42
CA ILE A 4 39.42 6.56 10.28
C ILE A 4 38.20 6.97 9.43
N LEU A 5 38.41 7.56 8.24
CA LEU A 5 37.32 7.92 7.31
C LEU A 5 36.67 6.68 6.67
N GLY A 6 37.45 5.64 6.36
CA GLY A 6 36.92 4.35 5.88
C GLY A 6 36.05 3.63 6.92
N LEU A 7 36.40 3.74 8.20
CA LEU A 7 35.65 3.13 9.31
C LEU A 7 34.32 3.84 9.55
N ILE A 8 34.28 5.17 9.45
CA ILE A 8 33.04 5.95 9.56
C ILE A 8 32.10 5.65 8.38
N GLY A 9 32.62 5.52 7.15
CA GLY A 9 31.82 5.15 5.99
C GLY A 9 31.16 3.77 6.14
N LEU A 10 31.90 2.78 6.65
CA LEU A 10 31.39 1.42 6.84
C LEU A 10 30.36 1.34 7.97
N ILE A 11 30.56 2.09 9.06
CA ILE A 11 29.58 2.23 10.15
C ILE A 11 28.30 2.92 9.66
N THR A 12 28.41 3.92 8.78
CA THR A 12 27.23 4.64 8.26
C THR A 12 26.38 3.77 7.33
N VAL A 13 27.01 2.97 6.47
CA VAL A 13 26.31 2.01 5.60
C VAL A 13 25.66 0.89 6.42
N ALA A 14 26.36 0.38 7.44
CA ALA A 14 25.80 -0.62 8.34
C ALA A 14 24.62 -0.04 9.17
N PHE A 15 24.73 1.20 9.64
CA PHE A 15 23.66 1.88 10.37
C PHE A 15 22.41 2.08 9.49
N LEU A 16 22.58 2.51 8.24
CA LEU A 16 21.46 2.65 7.29
C LEU A 16 20.81 1.30 6.97
N TRP A 17 21.59 0.23 6.82
CA TRP A 17 21.06 -1.14 6.63
C TRP A 17 20.34 -1.68 7.87
N VAL A 18 20.83 -1.36 9.06
CA VAL A 18 20.22 -1.76 10.33
C VAL A 18 18.93 -0.98 10.59
N VAL A 19 18.86 0.32 10.28
CA VAL A 19 17.60 1.09 10.32
C VAL A 19 16.59 0.57 9.28
N ARG A 20 17.06 0.13 8.10
CA ARG A 20 16.23 -0.49 7.05
C ARG A 20 15.60 -1.82 7.48
N MET A 21 16.29 -2.61 8.32
CA MET A 21 15.80 -3.90 8.82
C MET A 21 15.04 -3.79 10.15
N ARG A 22 15.45 -2.89 11.05
CA ARG A 22 14.80 -2.72 12.36
C ARG A 22 13.39 -2.14 12.27
N ASN A 23 13.13 -1.27 11.29
CA ASN A 23 11.76 -0.80 11.02
C ASN A 23 10.82 -1.91 10.51
N ALA A 24 11.33 -3.07 10.09
CA ALA A 24 10.52 -4.20 9.66
C ALA A 24 10.37 -5.30 10.74
N ALA A 25 11.15 -5.26 11.83
CA ALA A 25 11.26 -6.38 12.76
C ALA A 25 11.05 -6.05 14.25
N GLU A 26 11.16 -4.79 14.69
CA GLU A 26 10.97 -4.43 16.11
C GLU A 26 9.54 -3.99 16.48
N MET A 27 8.63 -3.86 15.51
CA MET A 27 7.20 -3.69 15.80
C MET A 27 6.56 -5.06 15.93
N THR A 28 6.53 -5.67 17.12
CA THR A 28 5.71 -6.90 17.32
C THR A 28 4.79 -6.81 18.53
N HIS A 29 5.04 -5.89 19.47
CA HIS A 29 4.17 -5.68 20.64
C HIS A 29 3.35 -4.38 20.60
N GLU A 30 3.78 -3.35 19.88
CA GLU A 30 2.98 -2.10 19.67
C GLU A 30 1.98 -2.21 18.52
N ILE A 31 2.10 -3.23 17.66
CA ILE A 31 1.19 -3.45 16.51
C ILE A 31 -0.25 -3.66 16.98
N ALA A 32 -0.47 -4.33 18.11
CA ALA A 32 -1.82 -4.67 18.55
C ALA A 32 -2.67 -3.42 18.89
N GLY A 33 -2.07 -2.44 19.58
CA GLY A 33 -2.75 -1.18 19.92
C GLY A 33 -3.03 -0.33 18.70
N VAL A 34 -2.02 -0.13 17.84
CA VAL A 34 -2.18 0.60 16.58
C VAL A 34 -3.21 -0.08 15.67
N ALA A 35 -3.20 -1.41 15.59
CA ALA A 35 -4.19 -2.15 14.81
C ALA A 35 -5.61 -1.95 15.34
N GLN A 36 -5.84 -1.87 16.66
CA GLN A 36 -7.18 -1.61 17.19
C GLN A 36 -7.70 -0.23 16.80
N ASP A 37 -6.85 0.80 16.86
CA ASP A 37 -7.24 2.16 16.47
C ASP A 37 -7.54 2.25 14.97
N VAL A 38 -6.68 1.67 14.12
CA VAL A 38 -6.91 1.57 12.67
C VAL A 38 -8.22 0.85 12.37
N LEU A 39 -8.47 -0.29 13.02
CA LEU A 39 -9.70 -1.07 12.84
C LEU A 39 -10.94 -0.33 13.34
N SER A 40 -10.80 0.51 14.36
CA SER A 40 -11.90 1.33 14.88
C SER A 40 -12.31 2.42 13.88
N ALA A 41 -11.35 3.11 13.27
CA ALA A 41 -11.57 4.11 12.24
C ALA A 41 -12.17 3.46 10.98
N ALA A 42 -11.58 2.36 10.54
CA ALA A 42 -12.02 1.60 9.38
C ALA A 42 -13.47 1.07 9.49
N ARG A 43 -13.99 0.86 10.71
CA ARG A 43 -15.38 0.43 10.91
C ARG A 43 -16.40 1.44 10.38
N ARG A 44 -16.08 2.75 10.43
CA ARG A 44 -16.94 3.80 9.84
C ARG A 44 -16.97 3.70 8.32
N LEU A 45 -15.87 3.26 7.72
CA LEU A 45 -15.73 3.03 6.27
C LEU A 45 -16.30 1.68 5.82
N GLY A 46 -17.07 0.99 6.66
CA GLY A 46 -17.67 -0.31 6.32
C GLY A 46 -16.76 -1.53 6.50
N PHE A 47 -15.50 -1.35 6.94
CA PHE A 47 -14.62 -2.49 7.20
C PHE A 47 -15.06 -3.26 8.45
N ARG A 48 -15.27 -4.58 8.30
CA ARG A 48 -15.58 -5.47 9.42
C ARG A 48 -14.72 -6.72 9.35
N ARG A 49 -13.74 -6.83 10.25
CA ARG A 49 -12.88 -8.00 10.36
C ARG A 49 -13.71 -9.25 10.64
N LYS A 50 -13.61 -10.26 9.78
CA LYS A 50 -14.18 -11.59 9.97
C LYS A 50 -13.15 -12.49 10.67
N PHE A 51 -13.58 -13.27 11.64
CA PHE A 51 -12.69 -14.23 12.32
C PHE A 51 -12.31 -15.39 11.39
N ASN A 52 -11.15 -16.00 11.62
CA ASN A 52 -10.63 -17.14 10.86
C ASN A 52 -10.43 -16.91 9.35
N THR A 53 -10.35 -15.65 8.90
CA THR A 53 -9.98 -15.31 7.53
C THR A 53 -8.92 -14.21 7.50
N HIS A 54 -8.20 -14.11 6.39
CA HIS A 54 -7.23 -13.05 6.20
C HIS A 54 -7.96 -11.68 6.17
N PRO A 55 -7.42 -10.62 6.79
CA PRO A 55 -8.10 -9.32 6.85
C PRO A 55 -8.52 -8.75 5.49
N VAL A 56 -7.69 -8.94 4.45
CA VAL A 56 -8.02 -8.58 3.06
C VAL A 56 -9.33 -9.21 2.60
N ASP A 57 -9.60 -10.47 2.95
CA ASP A 57 -10.83 -11.16 2.55
C ASP A 57 -12.08 -10.62 3.26
N SER A 58 -11.89 -9.78 4.28
CA SER A 58 -12.97 -9.07 4.98
C SER A 58 -13.34 -7.73 4.34
N LEU A 59 -12.58 -7.23 3.36
CA LEU A 59 -12.92 -6.00 2.64
C LEU A 59 -14.18 -6.21 1.82
N ASP A 60 -15.26 -5.48 2.09
CA ASP A 60 -16.48 -5.54 1.27
C ASP A 60 -16.68 -4.25 0.44
N GLU A 61 -15.95 -3.17 0.76
CA GLU A 61 -16.00 -1.89 0.04
C GLU A 61 -14.93 -1.79 -1.05
N PRO A 62 -15.29 -1.53 -2.32
CA PRO A 62 -14.33 -1.39 -3.42
C PRO A 62 -13.31 -0.28 -3.18
N ASN A 63 -13.77 0.86 -2.66
CA ASN A 63 -12.95 2.05 -2.44
C ASN A 63 -11.82 1.80 -1.42
N LEU A 64 -12.10 1.03 -0.37
CA LEU A 64 -11.08 0.61 0.60
C LEU A 64 -10.03 -0.30 -0.05
N ALA A 65 -10.48 -1.24 -0.88
CA ALA A 65 -9.61 -2.16 -1.58
C ALA A 65 -8.74 -1.45 -2.63
N ILE A 66 -9.26 -0.41 -3.31
CA ILE A 66 -8.49 0.46 -4.21
C ILE A 66 -7.38 1.17 -3.45
N GLY A 67 -7.69 1.82 -2.32
CA GLY A 67 -6.68 2.53 -1.54
C GLY A 67 -5.61 1.60 -0.97
N ALA A 68 -6.01 0.45 -0.44
CA ALA A 68 -5.06 -0.57 0.04
C ALA A 68 -4.16 -1.10 -1.08
N LEU A 69 -4.71 -1.38 -2.26
CA LEU A 69 -3.94 -1.86 -3.41
C LEU A 69 -2.98 -0.78 -3.92
N SER A 70 -3.40 0.49 -3.91
CA SER A 70 -2.57 1.62 -4.32
C SER A 70 -1.38 1.83 -3.38
N ILE A 71 -1.58 1.64 -2.07
CA ILE A 71 -0.51 1.60 -1.07
C ILE A 71 0.48 0.46 -1.35
N ALA A 72 -0.02 -0.75 -1.60
CA ALA A 72 0.84 -1.90 -1.93
C ALA A 72 1.66 -1.66 -3.19
N PHE A 73 1.03 -1.11 -4.23
CA PHE A 73 1.66 -0.77 -5.50
C PHE A 73 2.74 0.32 -5.34
N LEU A 74 2.47 1.34 -4.53
CA LEU A 74 3.41 2.42 -4.27
C LEU A 74 4.65 1.90 -3.53
N GLU A 75 4.49 1.03 -2.54
CA GLU A 75 5.61 0.41 -1.82
C GLU A 75 6.45 -0.55 -2.67
N LEU A 76 5.88 -1.17 -3.72
CA LEU A 76 6.65 -1.99 -4.65
C LEU A 76 7.73 -1.18 -5.38
N GLY A 77 7.45 0.10 -5.64
CA GLY A 77 8.38 1.03 -6.26
C GLY A 77 9.53 1.48 -5.35
N GLY A 78 9.50 1.12 -4.06
CA GLY A 78 10.48 1.52 -3.08
C GLY A 78 9.91 2.55 -2.10
N LEU A 79 10.76 3.47 -1.61
CA LEU A 79 10.33 4.49 -0.65
C LEU A 79 9.48 5.54 -1.37
N PRO A 80 8.20 5.72 -0.99
CA PRO A 80 7.32 6.69 -1.65
C PRO A 80 7.77 8.13 -1.39
N SER A 81 7.81 8.98 -2.42
CA SER A 81 8.04 10.42 -2.23
C SER A 81 6.83 11.10 -1.57
N ALA A 82 7.04 12.27 -0.97
CA ALA A 82 5.94 13.08 -0.43
C ALA A 82 4.92 13.45 -1.53
N GLU A 83 5.42 13.79 -2.72
CA GLU A 83 4.60 14.11 -3.89
C GLU A 83 3.70 12.92 -4.30
N GLN A 84 4.23 11.69 -4.27
CA GLN A 84 3.44 10.49 -4.56
C GLN A 84 2.39 10.20 -3.49
N GLN A 85 2.69 10.49 -2.22
CA GLN A 85 1.73 10.33 -1.12
C GLN A 85 0.58 11.35 -1.23
N ASP A 86 0.92 12.62 -1.52
CA ASP A 86 -0.07 13.67 -1.76
C ASP A 86 -0.91 13.39 -3.01
N ALA A 87 -0.28 12.92 -4.09
CA ALA A 87 -0.96 12.52 -5.31
C ALA A 87 -1.93 11.36 -5.04
N LEU A 88 -1.50 10.36 -4.27
CA LEU A 88 -2.36 9.23 -3.89
C LEU A 88 -3.60 9.70 -3.14
N LEU A 89 -3.44 10.60 -2.16
CA LEU A 89 -4.56 11.12 -1.38
C LEU A 89 -5.55 11.93 -2.22
N LYS A 90 -5.05 12.79 -3.11
CA LYS A 90 -5.88 13.59 -4.04
C LYS A 90 -6.59 12.71 -5.06
N SER A 91 -5.86 11.74 -5.61
CA SER A 91 -6.37 10.83 -6.63
C SER A 91 -7.45 9.91 -6.08
N LEU A 92 -7.28 9.40 -4.85
CA LEU A 92 -8.34 8.64 -4.17
C LEU A 92 -9.62 9.46 -4.02
N GLN A 93 -9.54 10.69 -3.52
CA GLN A 93 -10.71 11.55 -3.39
C GLN A 93 -11.39 11.77 -4.76
N HIS A 94 -10.60 12.05 -5.79
CA HIS A 94 -11.12 12.35 -7.12
C HIS A 94 -11.82 11.16 -7.79
N HIS A 95 -11.19 9.98 -7.79
CA HIS A 95 -11.70 8.82 -8.54
C HIS A 95 -12.65 7.93 -7.74
N THR A 96 -12.68 8.03 -6.42
CA THR A 96 -13.55 7.21 -5.57
C THR A 96 -14.64 7.99 -4.85
N GLY A 97 -14.61 9.33 -4.93
CA GLY A 97 -15.59 10.21 -4.28
C GLY A 97 -15.46 10.26 -2.75
N GLN A 98 -14.37 9.73 -2.19
CA GLN A 98 -14.12 9.76 -0.76
C GLN A 98 -13.86 11.19 -0.27
N SER A 99 -14.29 11.48 0.95
CA SER A 99 -13.84 12.69 1.65
C SER A 99 -12.35 12.60 1.98
N LEU A 100 -11.69 13.74 2.22
CA LEU A 100 -10.29 13.77 2.66
C LEU A 100 -10.05 12.82 3.85
N LYS A 101 -10.92 12.92 4.87
CA LYS A 101 -10.83 12.10 6.08
C LYS A 101 -10.96 10.60 5.79
N ASP A 102 -11.91 10.23 4.94
CA ASP A 102 -12.12 8.82 4.60
C ASP A 102 -10.98 8.27 3.75
N ALA A 103 -10.40 9.09 2.87
CA ALA A 103 -9.21 8.74 2.10
C ALA A 103 -7.99 8.55 3.01
N GLU A 104 -7.74 9.43 3.99
CA GLU A 104 -6.67 9.26 4.98
C GLU A 104 -6.81 7.96 5.79
N GLU A 105 -8.01 7.70 6.31
CA GLU A 105 -8.30 6.47 7.05
C GLU A 105 -8.19 5.22 6.16
N THR A 106 -8.57 5.32 4.88
CA THR A 106 -8.36 4.27 3.88
C THR A 106 -6.88 3.96 3.68
N LEU A 107 -6.02 4.98 3.62
CA LEU A 107 -4.58 4.80 3.47
C LEU A 107 -3.96 4.16 4.71
N ILE A 108 -4.41 4.55 5.89
CA ILE A 108 -3.99 3.97 7.17
C ILE A 108 -4.37 2.48 7.22
N LEU A 109 -5.63 2.15 6.92
CA LEU A 109 -6.08 0.75 6.82
C LEU A 109 -5.31 -0.01 5.75
N GLY A 110 -5.08 0.62 4.60
CA GLY A 110 -4.34 0.06 3.48
C GLY A 110 -2.93 -0.35 3.86
N ARG A 111 -2.20 0.51 4.56
CA ARG A 111 -0.87 0.18 5.09
C ARG A 111 -0.92 -1.01 6.04
N TRP A 112 -1.87 -1.04 6.97
CA TRP A 112 -2.03 -2.18 7.88
C TRP A 112 -2.30 -3.49 7.12
N LEU A 113 -3.19 -3.47 6.12
CA LEU A 113 -3.49 -4.65 5.29
C LEU A 113 -2.27 -5.16 4.50
N VAL A 114 -1.39 -4.25 4.06
CA VAL A 114 -0.14 -4.64 3.42
C VAL A 114 0.80 -5.35 4.39
N THR A 115 0.92 -4.85 5.62
CA THR A 115 1.68 -5.50 6.69
C THR A 115 1.12 -6.89 7.00
N GLU A 116 -0.19 -7.02 7.18
CA GLU A 116 -0.85 -8.32 7.43
C GLU A 116 -0.68 -9.31 6.27
N SER A 117 -0.49 -8.80 5.06
CA SER A 117 -0.24 -9.62 3.88
C SER A 117 1.20 -10.12 3.78
N ASN A 118 2.07 -9.84 4.75
CA ASN A 118 3.52 -10.05 4.71
C ASN A 118 4.22 -9.26 3.59
N GLY A 119 3.76 -8.04 3.35
CA GLY A 119 4.42 -7.07 2.48
C GLY A 119 3.75 -6.85 1.12
N PRO A 120 4.26 -5.88 0.35
CA PRO A 120 3.55 -5.27 -0.77
C PRO A 120 3.30 -6.24 -1.94
N GLN A 121 4.25 -7.13 -2.25
CA GLN A 121 4.08 -8.10 -3.34
C GLN A 121 2.87 -9.01 -3.11
N GLN A 122 2.79 -9.59 -1.91
CA GLN A 122 1.73 -10.52 -1.55
C GLN A 122 0.40 -9.77 -1.35
N ALA A 123 0.46 -8.51 -0.89
CA ALA A 123 -0.70 -7.65 -0.78
C ALA A 123 -1.32 -7.35 -2.15
N VAL A 124 -0.52 -6.98 -3.17
CA VAL A 124 -1.01 -6.75 -4.55
C VAL A 124 -1.79 -7.97 -5.05
N THR A 125 -1.21 -9.16 -4.89
CA THR A 125 -1.85 -10.42 -5.28
C THR A 125 -3.20 -10.64 -4.62
N ARG A 126 -3.29 -10.46 -3.29
CA ARG A 126 -4.54 -10.71 -2.54
C ARG A 126 -5.56 -9.62 -2.80
N LEU A 127 -5.16 -8.36 -2.76
CA LEU A 127 -6.03 -7.20 -2.91
C LEU A 127 -6.60 -7.09 -4.32
N SER A 128 -5.81 -7.37 -5.36
CA SER A 128 -6.30 -7.37 -6.74
C SER A 128 -7.40 -8.41 -6.96
N ARG A 129 -7.20 -9.65 -6.51
CA ARG A 129 -8.23 -10.71 -6.57
C ARG A 129 -9.45 -10.35 -5.74
N ARG A 130 -9.25 -9.78 -4.54
CA ARG A 130 -10.35 -9.39 -3.67
C ARG A 130 -11.17 -8.28 -4.31
N LEU A 131 -10.54 -7.23 -4.82
CA LEU A 131 -11.19 -6.11 -5.50
C LEU A 131 -11.97 -6.59 -6.72
N ALA A 132 -11.36 -7.42 -7.57
CA ALA A 132 -12.04 -8.03 -8.72
C ALA A 132 -13.19 -8.98 -8.34
N LYS A 133 -13.23 -9.49 -7.10
CA LYS A 133 -14.35 -10.28 -6.56
C LYS A 133 -15.47 -9.40 -6.00
N ILE A 134 -15.13 -8.24 -5.43
CA ILE A 134 -16.11 -7.27 -4.91
C ILE A 134 -16.83 -6.59 -6.07
N ASP A 135 -16.06 -5.98 -6.98
CA ASP A 135 -16.60 -5.23 -8.11
C ASP A 135 -15.64 -5.23 -9.29
N ARG A 136 -15.72 -6.24 -10.16
CA ARG A 136 -14.84 -6.32 -11.33
C ARG A 136 -15.05 -5.17 -12.32
N ALA A 137 -16.30 -4.79 -12.56
CA ALA A 137 -16.66 -3.91 -13.67
C ALA A 137 -16.52 -2.43 -13.30
N GLY A 138 -16.96 -2.05 -12.09
CA GLY A 138 -16.93 -0.65 -11.64
C GLY A 138 -15.60 -0.22 -11.07
N SER A 139 -14.81 -1.13 -10.48
CA SER A 139 -13.61 -0.73 -9.74
C SER A 139 -12.34 -0.67 -10.57
N PHE A 140 -12.30 -1.26 -11.77
CA PHE A 140 -11.08 -1.32 -12.57
C PHE A 140 -10.61 0.06 -13.03
N THR A 141 -11.51 0.84 -13.60
CA THR A 141 -11.24 2.19 -14.09
C THR A 141 -10.74 3.14 -12.99
N PRO A 142 -11.44 3.33 -11.85
CA PRO A 142 -10.95 4.21 -10.79
C PRO A 142 -9.65 3.70 -10.18
N MET A 143 -9.46 2.39 -10.04
CA MET A 143 -8.19 1.83 -9.58
C MET A 143 -7.04 2.19 -10.53
N MET A 144 -7.19 1.95 -11.83
CA MET A 144 -6.14 2.25 -12.81
C MET A 144 -5.86 3.75 -12.89
N ALA A 145 -6.88 4.60 -12.77
CA ALA A 145 -6.70 6.04 -12.72
C ALA A 145 -5.85 6.45 -11.51
N VAL A 146 -6.14 5.89 -10.32
CA VAL A 146 -5.33 6.14 -9.12
C VAL A 146 -3.87 5.69 -9.28
N LEU A 147 -3.64 4.48 -9.82
CA LEU A 147 -2.28 3.99 -10.04
C LEU A 147 -1.50 4.86 -11.03
N ASN A 148 -2.16 5.34 -12.09
CA ASN A 148 -1.55 6.21 -13.09
C ASN A 148 -1.16 7.58 -12.52
N ASP A 149 -2.05 8.22 -11.75
CA ASP A 149 -1.77 9.52 -11.14
C ASP A 149 -0.56 9.44 -10.18
N VAL A 150 -0.51 8.36 -9.38
CA VAL A 150 0.57 8.13 -8.42
C VAL A 150 1.90 7.79 -9.12
N ALA A 151 1.86 7.03 -10.21
CA ALA A 151 3.04 6.77 -11.02
C ALA A 151 3.57 8.04 -11.70
N GLY A 152 2.67 8.89 -12.22
CA GLY A 152 3.01 10.16 -12.84
C GLY A 152 3.65 11.16 -11.88
N ALA A 153 3.24 11.15 -10.61
CA ALA A 153 3.80 11.99 -9.55
C ALA A 153 5.20 11.55 -9.06
N GLY A 154 5.72 10.41 -9.54
CA GLY A 154 7.09 9.99 -9.25
C GLY A 154 8.11 10.86 -10.00
N ARG A 155 9.30 11.04 -9.42
CA ARG A 155 10.39 11.88 -9.97
C ARG A 155 10.73 11.61 -11.44
N ASP A 156 10.67 10.34 -11.84
CA ASP A 156 11.00 9.92 -13.20
C ASP A 156 9.75 9.67 -14.05
N SER A 157 8.54 9.81 -13.47
CA SER A 157 7.25 9.40 -14.05
C SER A 157 7.24 7.98 -14.64
N THR A 158 8.20 7.15 -14.24
CA THR A 158 8.34 5.75 -14.67
C THR A 158 7.92 4.80 -13.56
N VAL A 159 7.14 3.78 -13.91
CA VAL A 159 6.90 2.63 -13.05
C VAL A 159 8.14 1.74 -12.99
N SER A 160 8.47 1.28 -11.77
CA SER A 160 9.53 0.28 -11.56
C SER A 160 9.18 -1.08 -12.17
N GLU A 161 10.16 -1.97 -12.32
CA GLU A 161 9.91 -3.33 -12.85
C GLU A 161 8.86 -4.08 -12.01
N ARG A 162 8.98 -4.01 -10.68
CA ARG A 162 8.03 -4.66 -9.76
C ARG A 162 6.62 -4.09 -9.89
N GLN A 163 6.49 -2.80 -10.14
CA GLN A 163 5.20 -2.17 -10.41
C GLN A 163 4.63 -2.61 -11.76
N ARG A 164 5.47 -2.77 -12.80
CA ARG A 164 5.02 -3.29 -14.10
C ARG A 164 4.54 -4.75 -14.00
N GLU A 165 5.25 -5.58 -13.26
CA GLU A 165 4.82 -6.95 -12.95
C GLU A 165 3.48 -6.95 -12.20
N ALA A 166 3.33 -6.06 -11.20
CA ALA A 166 2.08 -5.88 -10.46
C ALA A 166 0.91 -5.45 -11.37
N LEU A 167 1.12 -4.54 -12.34
CA LEU A 167 0.08 -4.18 -13.32
C LEU A 167 -0.37 -5.38 -14.15
N THR A 168 0.58 -6.23 -14.54
CA THR A 168 0.28 -7.48 -15.27
C THR A 168 -0.54 -8.43 -14.41
N GLU A 169 -0.19 -8.55 -13.13
CA GLU A 169 -0.92 -9.38 -12.18
C GLU A 169 -2.34 -8.85 -11.91
N ILE A 170 -2.49 -7.54 -11.75
CA ILE A 170 -3.79 -6.87 -11.62
C ILE A 170 -4.65 -7.14 -12.86
N ALA A 171 -4.11 -6.99 -14.07
CA ALA A 171 -4.85 -7.28 -15.31
C ALA A 171 -5.37 -8.73 -15.36
N ARG A 172 -4.55 -9.70 -14.93
CA ARG A 172 -4.97 -11.12 -14.82
C ARG A 172 -6.08 -11.30 -13.78
N ALA A 173 -6.00 -10.64 -12.62
CA ALA A 173 -7.03 -10.72 -11.59
C ALA A 173 -8.39 -10.20 -12.10
N PHE A 174 -8.38 -9.18 -12.96
CA PHE A 174 -9.56 -8.62 -13.62
C PHE A 174 -9.97 -9.37 -14.91
N LYS A 175 -9.25 -10.42 -15.31
CA LYS A 175 -9.50 -11.23 -16.51
C LYS A 175 -9.48 -10.41 -17.82
N LEU A 176 -8.54 -9.47 -17.92
CA LEU A 176 -8.32 -8.66 -19.12
C LEU A 176 -7.33 -9.29 -20.10
N THR A 177 -6.54 -10.26 -19.63
CA THR A 177 -5.57 -11.06 -20.37
C THR A 177 -5.62 -12.51 -19.91
#